data_AF-A0A7S2LR78-F1
#
_entry.id   AF-A0A7S2LR78-F1
#
_cell.length_a   1.000
_cell.length_b   1.000
_cell.length_c   1.000
_cell.angle_alpha   90.00
_cell.angle_beta   90.00
_cell.angle_gamma   90.00
#
_symmetry.space_group_name_H-M   'P 1'
#
loop_
_entity.id
_entity.type
_entity.pdbx_description
1 polymer ?
#
loop_
_entity_poly.entity_id
_entity_poly.type
_entity_poly.pdbx_seq_one_letter_code
_entity_poly.pdbx_strand_id
1 'polypeptide(L)'
;AACPSAAADGFAQESVHEVSSLLQVSSRPAAKQEQTTPDVLRDIIKNELGGRQAINWWNLPAQRSPEQLAECQSKLQNFENVTGTGLEWGVQYGGVGPALANNCTKVPGLFEHVPEALQGVFWMKGNAMNEELATFQMGQWFEEYRLFASPMGPFSWVWAGGTPKDPKALGVMYSPFVSGYATSALAVGHTTWVLRFLPCPGAGPGYPGSKCENGTGAAPEFTYAELSAHTLDNISMAGDQFGGATY
;
A
#
# COMPACT_ATOMS: atom_id res chain seq x y z
N ALA A 1 -49.03 10.07 35.37
CA ALA A 1 -48.30 9.19 36.30
C ALA A 1 -46.94 9.81 36.53
N ALA A 2 -46.77 10.45 37.68
CA ALA A 2 -45.55 11.10 38.14
C ALA A 2 -45.26 10.54 39.55
N CYS A 3 -43.97 10.34 39.86
CA CYS A 3 -43.35 10.28 41.20
C CYS A 3 -41.93 9.68 41.08
N PRO A 4 -40.99 9.96 42.00
CA PRO A 4 -40.76 11.22 42.73
C PRO A 4 -39.27 11.62 42.84
N SER A 5 -39.08 12.86 43.31
CA SER A 5 -37.83 13.43 43.82
C SER A 5 -37.43 12.86 45.18
N ALA A 6 -36.12 12.77 45.45
CA ALA A 6 -35.57 12.73 46.80
C ALA A 6 -34.44 13.76 46.92
N ALA A 7 -34.46 14.49 48.03
CA ALA A 7 -33.57 15.60 48.37
C ALA A 7 -32.65 15.23 49.55
N ALA A 8 -31.52 15.95 49.64
CA ALA A 8 -30.75 16.29 50.85
C ALA A 8 -30.03 15.10 51.54
N ASP A 9 -28.84 15.18 52.15
CA ASP A 9 -28.02 16.25 52.76
C ASP A 9 -26.57 15.75 52.85
N GLY A 10 -25.60 16.65 53.04
CA GLY A 10 -24.29 16.26 53.58
C GLY A 10 -23.11 17.13 53.16
N PHE A 11 -23.06 18.37 53.64
CA PHE A 11 -21.82 19.17 53.64
C PHE A 11 -20.91 18.67 54.77
N ALA A 12 -19.77 18.07 54.40
CA ALA A 12 -18.63 17.90 55.28
C ALA A 12 -17.50 18.81 54.80
N GLN A 13 -17.13 19.77 55.65
CA GLN A 13 -15.90 20.55 55.53
C GLN A 13 -14.70 19.64 55.84
N GLU A 14 -13.92 19.28 54.82
CA GLU A 14 -12.58 18.77 55.02
C GLU A 14 -11.55 19.88 54.81
N SER A 15 -10.68 19.99 55.80
CA SER A 15 -9.59 20.93 55.95
C SER A 15 -8.56 20.82 54.83
N VAL A 16 -8.18 21.98 54.30
CA VAL A 16 -7.08 22.19 53.36
C VAL A 16 -5.77 21.86 54.07
N HIS A 17 -5.16 20.74 53.73
CA HIS A 17 -3.73 20.52 53.94
C HIS A 17 -2.99 20.90 52.66
N GLU A 18 -2.37 22.08 52.70
CA GLU A 18 -1.47 22.60 51.68
C GLU A 18 -0.19 21.75 51.68
N VAL A 19 -0.21 20.65 50.94
CA VAL A 19 0.98 19.87 50.62
C VAL A 19 1.66 20.59 49.45
N SER A 20 2.54 21.53 49.77
CA SER A 20 3.51 22.11 48.83
C SER A 20 4.55 21.04 48.47
N SER A 21 4.11 20.02 47.71
CA SER A 21 4.97 19.05 47.06
C SER A 21 5.62 19.73 45.86
N LEU A 22 6.95 19.79 45.90
CA LEU A 22 7.82 20.12 44.78
C LEU A 22 7.38 19.35 43.53
N LEU A 23 6.61 20.02 42.66
CA LEU A 23 6.42 19.61 41.27
C LEU A 23 7.77 19.76 40.58
N GLN A 24 8.63 18.76 40.72
CA GLN A 24 9.64 18.46 39.73
C GLN A 24 8.89 18.20 38.43
N VAL A 25 8.82 19.23 37.58
CA VAL A 25 8.42 19.09 36.19
C VAL A 25 9.44 18.16 35.56
N SER A 26 9.16 16.86 35.61
CA SER A 26 9.88 15.83 34.87
C SER A 26 9.77 16.24 33.41
N SER A 27 10.85 16.79 32.87
CA SER A 27 10.96 17.11 31.45
C SER A 27 10.70 15.81 30.71
N ARG A 28 9.53 15.71 30.05
CA ARG A 28 9.20 14.54 29.23
C ARG A 28 10.36 14.33 28.25
N PRO A 29 10.88 13.10 28.12
CA PRO A 29 11.91 12.82 27.13
C PRO A 29 11.38 13.29 25.77
N ALA A 30 12.20 14.04 25.05
CA ALA A 30 11.86 14.51 23.70
C ALA A 30 11.38 13.30 22.90
N ALA A 31 10.18 13.41 22.30
CA ALA A 31 9.66 12.37 21.43
C ALA A 31 10.73 12.05 20.39
N LYS A 32 11.17 10.79 20.32
CA LYS A 32 12.10 10.35 19.27
C LYS A 32 11.46 10.75 17.95
N GLN A 33 12.17 11.55 17.17
CA GLN A 33 11.71 11.96 15.85
C GLN A 33 11.43 10.69 15.05
N GLU A 34 10.22 10.57 14.52
CA GLU A 34 9.83 9.44 13.69
C GLU A 34 10.75 9.39 12.47
N GLN A 35 11.30 8.22 12.15
CA GLN A 35 12.22 8.05 11.03
C GLN A 35 11.53 8.47 9.73
N THR A 36 12.27 9.06 8.79
CA THR A 36 11.73 9.34 7.45
C THR A 36 11.68 8.07 6.61
N THR A 37 10.87 8.05 5.54
CA THR A 37 10.77 6.88 4.65
C THR A 37 12.12 6.53 4.01
N PRO A 38 12.94 7.52 3.57
CA PRO A 38 14.32 7.25 3.14
C PRO A 38 15.26 6.71 4.22
N ASP A 39 15.07 7.05 5.50
CA ASP A 39 15.85 6.44 6.60
C ASP A 39 15.49 4.97 6.76
N VAL A 40 14.19 4.67 6.80
CA VAL A 40 13.66 3.30 6.91
C VAL A 40 14.11 2.43 5.74
N LEU A 41 14.05 2.93 4.50
CA LEU A 41 14.49 2.18 3.33
C LEU A 41 15.99 1.86 3.38
N ARG A 42 16.83 2.78 3.88
CA ARG A 42 18.26 2.50 4.09
C ARG A 42 18.49 1.40 5.13
N ASP A 43 17.73 1.40 6.21
CA ASP A 43 17.81 0.38 7.25
C ASP A 43 17.36 -0.99 6.70
N ILE A 44 16.24 -1.06 5.96
CA ILE A 44 15.76 -2.27 5.29
C ILE A 44 16.80 -2.81 4.30
N ILE A 45 17.35 -1.95 3.43
CA ILE A 45 18.38 -2.36 2.45
C ILE A 45 19.56 -3.01 3.17
N LYS A 46 20.04 -2.39 4.24
CA LYS A 46 21.21 -2.86 4.98
C LYS A 46 20.92 -4.14 5.77
N ASN A 47 19.82 -4.17 6.52
CA ASN A 47 19.58 -5.16 7.56
C ASN A 47 18.72 -6.34 7.06
N GLU A 48 17.72 -6.07 6.20
CA GLU A 48 16.76 -7.08 5.73
C GLU A 48 17.13 -7.63 4.34
N LEU A 49 17.72 -6.80 3.48
CA LEU A 49 18.03 -7.17 2.10
C LEU A 49 19.51 -7.48 1.85
N GLY A 50 20.35 -7.43 2.89
CA GLY A 50 21.78 -7.73 2.78
C GLY A 50 22.54 -6.80 1.83
N GLY A 51 22.15 -5.53 1.76
CA GLY A 51 22.72 -4.51 0.88
C GLY A 51 22.11 -4.45 -0.52
N ARG A 52 21.18 -5.35 -0.86
CA ARG A 52 20.47 -5.32 -2.14
C ARG A 52 19.52 -4.12 -2.17
N GLN A 53 19.66 -3.30 -3.21
CA GLN A 53 18.86 -2.09 -3.40
C GLN A 53 17.58 -2.33 -4.21
N ALA A 54 17.48 -3.48 -4.89
CA ALA A 54 16.38 -3.77 -5.79
C ALA A 54 15.46 -4.87 -5.22
N ILE A 55 14.15 -4.63 -5.19
CA ILE A 55 13.14 -5.64 -4.87
C ILE A 55 12.35 -5.89 -6.15
N ASN A 56 12.44 -7.08 -6.72
CA ASN A 56 11.87 -7.44 -8.01
C ASN A 56 11.10 -8.74 -7.82
N TRP A 57 10.10 -9.02 -8.65
CA TRP A 57 9.30 -10.22 -8.45
C TRP A 57 10.12 -11.52 -8.49
N TRP A 58 11.23 -11.58 -9.24
CA TRP A 58 12.11 -12.76 -9.35
C TRP A 58 13.16 -12.89 -8.24
N ASN A 59 13.31 -11.90 -7.36
CA ASN A 59 14.28 -11.94 -6.25
C ASN A 59 13.61 -11.80 -4.87
N LEU A 60 12.26 -11.92 -4.82
CA LEU A 60 11.52 -12.07 -3.58
C LEU A 60 11.94 -13.37 -2.86
N PRO A 61 11.87 -13.41 -1.51
CA PRO A 61 12.37 -14.53 -0.72
C PRO A 61 11.63 -15.85 -0.97
N ALA A 62 10.41 -15.78 -1.53
CA ALA A 62 9.69 -16.94 -2.05
C ALA A 62 9.18 -16.66 -3.45
N GLN A 63 9.04 -17.73 -4.24
CA GLN A 63 8.64 -17.70 -5.64
C GLN A 63 7.49 -18.69 -5.86
N ARG A 64 6.70 -18.46 -6.89
CA ARG A 64 5.69 -19.45 -7.34
C ARG A 64 6.40 -20.71 -7.82
N SER A 65 5.76 -21.86 -7.63
CA SER A 65 6.24 -23.07 -8.26
C SER A 65 6.08 -22.95 -9.80
N PRO A 66 6.94 -23.61 -10.59
CA PRO A 66 6.77 -23.67 -12.04
C PRO A 66 5.38 -24.17 -12.46
N GLU A 67 4.82 -25.13 -11.72
CA GLU A 67 3.49 -25.69 -11.96
C GLU A 67 2.38 -24.66 -11.75
N GLN A 68 2.45 -23.88 -10.66
CA GLN A 68 1.50 -22.81 -10.39
C GLN A 68 1.57 -21.74 -11.49
N LEU A 69 2.77 -21.38 -11.94
CA LEU A 69 2.94 -20.41 -13.03
C LEU A 69 2.37 -20.94 -14.35
N ALA A 70 2.64 -22.20 -14.71
CA ALA A 70 2.11 -22.83 -15.90
C ALA A 70 0.58 -22.92 -15.87
N GLU A 71 0.00 -23.29 -14.72
CA GLU A 71 -1.46 -23.30 -14.51
C GLU A 71 -2.06 -21.91 -14.74
N CYS A 72 -1.45 -20.88 -14.14
CA CYS A 72 -1.86 -19.49 -14.32
C CYS A 72 -1.79 -19.03 -15.78
N GLN A 73 -0.70 -19.35 -16.48
CA GLN A 73 -0.52 -19.01 -17.90
C GLN A 73 -1.53 -19.73 -18.79
N SER A 74 -1.85 -21.00 -18.53
CA SER A 74 -2.82 -21.78 -19.32
C SER A 74 -4.25 -21.20 -19.32
N LYS A 75 -4.57 -20.34 -18.35
CA LYS A 75 -5.89 -19.68 -18.23
C LYS A 75 -5.97 -18.40 -19.07
N LEU A 76 -4.83 -17.87 -19.51
CA LEU A 76 -4.76 -16.72 -20.41
C LEU A 76 -4.95 -17.18 -21.87
N GLN A 77 -5.40 -16.25 -22.71
CA GLN A 77 -5.65 -16.48 -24.13
C GLN A 77 -5.09 -15.32 -24.96
N ASN A 78 -4.96 -15.51 -26.27
CA ASN A 78 -4.59 -14.44 -27.22
C ASN A 78 -3.32 -13.68 -26.79
N PHE A 79 -2.21 -14.42 -26.66
CA PHE A 79 -0.95 -13.81 -26.27
C PHE A 79 -0.49 -12.82 -27.33
N GLU A 80 -0.24 -11.59 -26.91
CA GLU A 80 0.25 -10.51 -27.77
C GLU A 80 1.62 -10.04 -27.27
N ASN A 81 2.57 -9.97 -28.18
CA ASN A 81 3.88 -9.41 -27.88
C ASN A 81 3.76 -7.91 -27.65
N VAL A 82 4.35 -7.47 -26.56
CA VAL A 82 4.49 -6.06 -26.23
C VAL A 82 5.60 -5.49 -27.10
N THR A 83 5.22 -4.61 -28.03
CA THR A 83 6.15 -4.13 -29.06
C THR A 83 7.38 -3.49 -28.42
N GLY A 84 8.55 -4.05 -28.73
CA GLY A 84 9.84 -3.51 -28.30
C GLY A 84 10.29 -3.88 -26.87
N THR A 85 9.57 -4.76 -26.14
CA THR A 85 9.95 -5.11 -24.76
C THR A 85 10.29 -6.59 -24.54
N GLY A 86 9.91 -7.47 -25.47
CA GLY A 86 10.09 -8.93 -25.30
C GLY A 86 9.17 -9.55 -24.24
N LEU A 87 8.17 -8.80 -23.77
CA LEU A 87 7.11 -9.29 -22.88
C LEU A 87 5.91 -9.74 -23.70
N GLU A 88 5.03 -10.54 -23.09
CA GLU A 88 3.76 -10.96 -23.67
C GLU A 88 2.62 -10.66 -22.69
N TRP A 89 1.50 -10.14 -23.23
CA TRP A 89 0.25 -10.02 -22.49
C TRP A 89 -0.68 -11.15 -22.87
N GLY A 90 -1.32 -11.75 -21.88
CA GLY A 90 -2.44 -12.64 -22.10
C GLY A 90 -3.75 -11.95 -21.73
N VAL A 91 -4.82 -12.30 -22.45
CA VAL A 91 -6.16 -11.75 -22.27
C VAL A 91 -7.00 -12.70 -21.43
N GLN A 92 -7.81 -12.12 -20.53
CA GLN A 92 -8.98 -12.77 -19.96
C GLN A 92 -10.16 -11.81 -19.82
N TYR A 93 -11.37 -12.38 -19.81
CA TYR A 93 -12.61 -11.63 -19.64
C TYR A 93 -12.89 -11.33 -18.16
N GLY A 94 -13.65 -10.27 -17.91
CA GLY A 94 -13.88 -9.68 -16.58
C GLY A 94 -14.48 -10.61 -15.51
N GLY A 95 -15.08 -11.74 -15.88
CA GLY A 95 -15.56 -12.75 -14.93
C GLY A 95 -14.46 -13.65 -14.36
N VAL A 96 -13.34 -13.83 -15.08
CA VAL A 96 -12.23 -14.71 -14.69
C VAL A 96 -10.99 -13.91 -14.28
N GLY A 97 -10.77 -12.76 -14.93
CA GLY A 97 -9.59 -11.90 -14.72
C GLY A 97 -9.27 -11.60 -13.25
N PRO A 98 -10.22 -11.09 -12.44
CA PRO A 98 -9.96 -10.80 -11.03
C PRO A 98 -9.56 -12.06 -10.24
N ALA A 99 -10.29 -13.17 -10.39
CA ALA A 99 -9.95 -14.41 -9.70
C ALA A 99 -8.58 -14.96 -10.12
N LEU A 100 -8.23 -14.83 -11.40
CA LEU A 100 -6.94 -15.21 -11.93
C LEU A 100 -5.83 -14.34 -11.33
N ALA A 101 -5.95 -13.01 -11.38
CA ALA A 101 -4.98 -12.09 -10.78
C ALA A 101 -4.80 -12.36 -9.28
N ASN A 102 -5.89 -12.57 -8.55
CA ASN A 102 -5.88 -12.92 -7.13
C ASN A 102 -5.07 -14.20 -6.87
N ASN A 103 -5.46 -15.30 -7.51
CA ASN A 103 -4.88 -16.60 -7.21
C ASN A 103 -3.43 -16.72 -7.73
N CYS A 104 -3.12 -16.07 -8.84
CA CYS A 104 -1.80 -16.13 -9.46
C CYS A 104 -0.78 -15.20 -8.81
N THR A 105 -1.20 -14.28 -7.95
CA THR A 105 -0.27 -13.42 -7.18
C THR A 105 -0.14 -13.86 -5.72
N LYS A 106 -0.84 -14.92 -5.30
CA LYS A 106 -0.64 -15.59 -4.01
C LYS A 106 0.57 -16.51 -4.08
N VAL A 107 1.68 -16.05 -3.53
CA VAL A 107 2.93 -16.81 -3.43
C VAL A 107 3.06 -17.35 -2.00
N PRO A 108 3.06 -18.68 -1.80
CA PRO A 108 3.27 -19.27 -0.48
C PRO A 108 4.59 -18.77 0.13
N GLY A 109 4.56 -18.35 1.39
CA GLY A 109 5.70 -17.75 2.09
C GLY A 109 5.83 -16.23 1.93
N LEU A 110 5.09 -15.61 1.00
CA LEU A 110 4.91 -14.16 0.96
C LEU A 110 3.51 -13.78 1.42
N PHE A 111 2.49 -14.46 0.88
CA PHE A 111 1.09 -14.09 1.03
C PHE A 111 0.64 -14.04 2.49
N GLU A 112 1.12 -14.97 3.32
CA GLU A 112 0.80 -15.07 4.74
C GLU A 112 1.31 -13.86 5.55
N HIS A 113 2.29 -13.13 5.03
CA HIS A 113 2.84 -11.93 5.64
C HIS A 113 2.27 -10.63 5.07
N VAL A 114 1.47 -10.70 3.99
CA VAL A 114 0.83 -9.51 3.42
C VAL A 114 -0.25 -9.00 4.39
N PRO A 115 -0.28 -7.71 4.75
CA PRO A 115 -1.35 -7.15 5.55
C PRO A 115 -2.72 -7.44 4.94
N GLU A 116 -3.70 -7.86 5.76
CA GLU A 116 -5.04 -8.27 5.29
C GLU A 116 -5.70 -7.23 4.39
N ALA A 117 -5.56 -5.94 4.72
CA ALA A 117 -6.09 -4.83 3.91
C ALA A 117 -5.47 -4.73 2.50
N LEU A 118 -4.29 -5.30 2.27
CA LEU A 118 -3.61 -5.40 0.98
C LEU A 118 -3.82 -6.75 0.29
N GLN A 119 -4.54 -7.69 0.91
CA GLN A 119 -4.86 -8.98 0.32
C GLN A 119 -6.09 -8.85 -0.59
N GLY A 120 -5.87 -8.99 -1.90
CA GLY A 120 -6.94 -9.10 -2.87
C GLY A 120 -6.63 -8.43 -4.21
N VAL A 121 -7.71 -8.07 -4.90
CA VAL A 121 -7.70 -7.37 -6.18
C VAL A 121 -8.42 -6.05 -5.99
N PHE A 122 -7.75 -4.97 -6.33
CA PHE A 122 -8.22 -3.63 -6.09
C PHE A 122 -8.59 -2.96 -7.40
N TRP A 123 -9.76 -2.34 -7.42
CA TRP A 123 -10.16 -1.47 -8.52
C TRP A 123 -9.44 -0.13 -8.42
N MET A 124 -8.75 0.29 -9.48
CA MET A 124 -8.10 1.59 -9.53
C MET A 124 -9.12 2.67 -9.88
N LYS A 125 -9.55 3.45 -8.88
CA LYS A 125 -10.48 4.56 -9.08
C LYS A 125 -9.74 5.86 -9.30
N GLY A 126 -10.13 6.60 -10.33
CA GLY A 126 -9.63 7.97 -10.54
C GLY A 126 -8.26 8.07 -11.20
N ASN A 127 -7.66 6.93 -11.55
CA ASN A 127 -6.50 6.90 -12.43
C ASN A 127 -6.91 7.43 -13.83
N ALA A 128 -6.03 8.20 -14.46
CA ALA A 128 -6.23 8.63 -15.84
C ALA A 128 -5.79 7.54 -16.83
N MET A 129 -5.12 6.48 -16.39
CA MET A 129 -4.70 5.36 -17.24
C MET A 129 -5.83 4.34 -17.44
N ASN A 130 -5.67 3.46 -18.43
CA ASN A 130 -6.60 2.32 -18.69
C ASN A 130 -6.33 1.10 -17.78
N GLU A 131 -5.62 1.32 -16.68
CA GLU A 131 -5.34 0.35 -15.63
C GLU A 131 -6.58 0.22 -14.76
N GLU A 132 -7.15 -0.98 -14.67
CA GLU A 132 -8.42 -1.19 -13.99
C GLU A 132 -8.24 -1.95 -12.68
N LEU A 133 -7.37 -2.96 -12.67
CA LEU A 133 -7.13 -3.80 -11.49
C LEU A 133 -5.65 -3.86 -11.15
N ALA A 134 -5.36 -3.82 -9.86
CA ALA A 134 -4.04 -4.07 -9.30
C ALA A 134 -4.13 -5.11 -8.18
N THR A 135 -3.06 -5.89 -8.01
CA THR A 135 -2.85 -6.72 -6.83
C THR A 135 -1.49 -6.40 -6.23
N PHE A 136 -1.44 -6.36 -4.91
CA PHE A 136 -0.22 -6.10 -4.15
C PHE A 136 0.33 -7.36 -3.47
N GLN A 137 -0.40 -8.48 -3.57
CA GLN A 137 -0.19 -9.72 -2.82
C GLN A 137 1.18 -10.38 -3.06
N MET A 138 1.82 -10.11 -4.20
CA MET A 138 3.19 -10.53 -4.46
C MET A 138 4.15 -9.43 -4.02
N GLY A 139 4.31 -9.28 -2.71
CA GLY A 139 5.18 -8.29 -2.10
C GLY A 139 5.79 -8.77 -0.80
N GLN A 140 6.70 -7.97 -0.25
CA GLN A 140 7.40 -8.25 1.00
C GLN A 140 6.94 -7.25 2.06
N TRP A 141 6.47 -7.79 3.18
CA TRP A 141 6.13 -7.02 4.37
C TRP A 141 7.30 -6.96 5.34
N PHE A 142 7.69 -5.76 5.74
CA PHE A 142 8.71 -5.49 6.74
C PHE A 142 8.02 -5.01 8.02
N GLU A 143 7.60 -5.96 8.85
CA GLU A 143 6.71 -5.71 9.98
C GLU A 143 7.26 -4.68 10.98
N GLU A 144 8.54 -4.77 11.34
CA GLU A 144 9.21 -3.83 12.24
C GLU A 144 9.13 -2.38 11.73
N TYR A 145 9.19 -2.21 10.42
CA TYR A 145 9.21 -0.91 9.75
C TYR A 145 7.82 -0.44 9.31
N ARG A 146 6.79 -1.30 9.45
CA ARG A 146 5.45 -1.11 8.91
C ARG A 146 5.47 -0.70 7.44
N LEU A 147 6.31 -1.35 6.66
CA LEU A 147 6.53 -1.03 5.26
C LEU A 147 6.25 -2.25 4.38
N PHE A 148 5.47 -2.04 3.33
CA PHE A 148 5.17 -3.03 2.32
C PHE A 148 5.82 -2.64 1.00
N ALA A 149 6.59 -3.55 0.38
CA ALA A 149 7.16 -3.36 -0.93
C ALA A 149 6.57 -4.36 -1.93
N SER A 150 5.90 -3.85 -2.97
CA SER A 150 5.23 -4.65 -4.00
C SER A 150 5.89 -4.38 -5.36
N PRO A 151 6.81 -5.26 -5.80
CA PRO A 151 7.35 -5.15 -7.15
C PRO A 151 6.26 -5.45 -8.17
N MET A 152 6.29 -4.75 -9.29
CA MET A 152 5.47 -5.14 -10.42
C MET A 152 5.96 -6.48 -10.96
N GLY A 153 5.04 -7.43 -11.14
CA GLY A 153 5.35 -8.70 -11.77
C GLY A 153 4.14 -9.36 -12.44
N PRO A 154 4.28 -10.60 -12.91
CA PRO A 154 3.24 -11.25 -13.70
C PRO A 154 1.92 -11.33 -12.90
N PHE A 155 0.81 -10.96 -13.54
CA PHE A 155 -0.55 -10.94 -12.98
C PHE A 155 -0.83 -9.86 -11.91
N SER A 156 0.12 -8.97 -11.62
CA SER A 156 -0.06 -7.89 -10.62
C SER A 156 -0.85 -6.68 -11.14
N TRP A 157 -0.92 -6.49 -12.45
CA TRP A 157 -1.62 -5.37 -13.09
C TRP A 157 -2.49 -5.86 -14.25
N VAL A 158 -3.67 -5.26 -14.39
CA VAL A 158 -4.64 -5.59 -15.45
C VAL A 158 -5.18 -4.31 -16.09
N TRP A 159 -5.19 -4.30 -17.42
CA TRP A 159 -5.70 -3.20 -18.24
C TRP A 159 -7.05 -3.55 -18.87
N ALA A 160 -7.86 -2.54 -19.16
CA ALA A 160 -9.08 -2.73 -19.92
C ALA A 160 -8.75 -3.18 -21.36
N GLY A 161 -9.40 -4.26 -21.81
CA GLY A 161 -9.32 -4.72 -23.21
C GLY A 161 -10.11 -3.87 -24.21
N GLY A 162 -10.68 -2.74 -23.79
CA GLY A 162 -11.49 -1.85 -24.62
C GLY A 162 -11.85 -0.56 -23.90
N THR A 163 -12.49 0.36 -24.62
CA THR A 163 -12.92 1.64 -24.06
C THR A 163 -14.24 1.48 -23.29
N PRO A 164 -14.34 1.97 -22.03
CA PRO A 164 -15.60 1.97 -21.30
C PRO A 164 -16.65 2.87 -21.98
N LYS A 165 -17.93 2.72 -21.61
CA LYS A 165 -19.03 3.50 -22.22
C LYS A 165 -18.88 5.01 -22.02
N ASP A 166 -18.41 5.42 -20.84
CA ASP A 166 -18.23 6.82 -20.44
C ASP A 166 -16.77 7.08 -20.02
N PRO A 167 -15.82 7.08 -20.98
CA PRO A 167 -14.42 7.24 -20.64
C PRO A 167 -14.13 8.69 -20.26
N LYS A 168 -13.26 8.88 -19.27
CA LYS A 168 -12.69 10.21 -18.99
C LYS A 168 -11.79 10.66 -20.14
N ALA A 169 -11.60 11.97 -20.27
CA ALA A 169 -10.71 12.58 -21.27
C ALA A 169 -10.93 12.05 -22.71
N LEU A 170 -12.19 11.88 -23.10
CA LEU A 170 -12.60 11.36 -24.43
C LEU A 170 -12.02 9.98 -24.78
N GLY A 171 -11.59 9.19 -23.79
CA GLY A 171 -11.05 7.86 -24.02
C GLY A 171 -9.67 7.82 -24.68
N VAL A 172 -8.94 8.93 -24.73
CA VAL A 172 -7.58 9.01 -25.29
C VAL A 172 -6.67 7.91 -24.71
N MET A 173 -6.84 7.64 -23.42
CA MET A 173 -6.03 6.69 -22.65
C MET A 173 -6.33 5.22 -22.99
N TYR A 174 -7.48 4.96 -23.62
CA TYR A 174 -7.87 3.65 -24.15
C TYR A 174 -7.55 3.52 -25.64
N SER A 175 -6.93 4.53 -26.27
CA SER A 175 -6.47 4.40 -27.65
C SER A 175 -5.34 3.36 -27.73
N PRO A 176 -5.27 2.56 -28.80
CA PRO A 176 -4.24 1.51 -28.93
C PRO A 176 -2.81 2.05 -28.76
N PHE A 177 -2.55 3.26 -29.25
CA PHE A 177 -1.23 3.90 -29.14
C PHE A 177 -0.88 4.24 -27.67
N VAL A 178 -1.77 4.94 -26.97
CA VAL A 178 -1.50 5.39 -25.59
C VAL A 178 -1.52 4.21 -24.63
N SER A 179 -2.49 3.32 -24.75
CA SER A 179 -2.57 2.08 -23.97
C SER A 179 -1.31 1.23 -24.17
N GLY A 180 -0.91 0.99 -25.43
CA GLY A 180 0.27 0.20 -25.73
C GLY A 180 1.53 0.78 -25.09
N TYR A 181 1.73 2.10 -25.19
CA TYR A 181 2.86 2.78 -24.56
C TYR A 181 2.81 2.70 -23.03
N ALA A 182 1.69 3.03 -22.41
CA ALA A 182 1.50 3.02 -20.96
C ALA A 182 1.79 1.65 -20.35
N THR A 183 1.15 0.62 -20.90
CA THR A 183 1.29 -0.77 -20.49
C THR A 183 2.76 -1.22 -20.63
N SER A 184 3.42 -0.88 -21.73
CA SER A 184 4.84 -1.20 -21.96
C SER A 184 5.76 -0.46 -20.99
N ALA A 185 5.52 0.82 -20.75
CA ALA A 185 6.34 1.66 -19.89
C ALA A 185 6.31 1.18 -18.44
N LEU A 186 5.13 0.80 -17.93
CA LEU A 186 5.03 0.25 -16.58
C LEU A 186 5.76 -1.10 -16.45
N ALA A 187 5.66 -1.94 -17.49
CA ALA A 187 6.31 -3.25 -17.58
C ALA A 187 7.84 -3.18 -17.62
N VAL A 188 8.38 -2.35 -18.49
CA VAL A 188 9.83 -2.15 -18.64
C VAL A 188 10.39 -1.28 -17.51
N GLY A 189 9.55 -0.42 -16.93
CA GLY A 189 9.93 0.45 -15.83
C GLY A 189 10.34 -0.31 -14.57
N HIS A 190 9.95 -1.59 -14.44
CA HIS A 190 10.24 -2.44 -13.28
C HIS A 190 9.90 -1.65 -12.01
N THR A 191 8.63 -1.29 -11.87
CA THR A 191 8.21 -0.38 -10.80
C THR A 191 7.99 -1.17 -9.52
N THR A 192 8.62 -0.75 -8.43
CA THR A 192 8.28 -1.23 -7.09
C THR A 192 7.49 -0.18 -6.33
N TRP A 193 6.28 -0.55 -5.92
CA TRP A 193 5.43 0.26 -5.06
C TRP A 193 5.78 0.03 -3.60
N VAL A 194 6.17 1.08 -2.90
CA VAL A 194 6.48 1.04 -1.47
C VAL A 194 5.38 1.80 -0.73
N LEU A 195 4.67 1.10 0.15
CA LEU A 195 3.67 1.66 1.06
C LEU A 195 4.23 1.63 2.48
N ARG A 196 4.45 2.79 3.07
CA ARG A 196 4.83 2.90 4.48
C ARG A 196 3.65 3.37 5.30
N PHE A 197 3.22 2.55 6.24
CA PHE A 197 2.07 2.84 7.08
C PHE A 197 2.50 3.67 8.29
N LEU A 198 1.84 4.80 8.47
CA LEU A 198 2.17 5.81 9.48
C LEU A 198 0.91 6.24 10.23
N PRO A 199 1.06 6.82 11.44
CA PRO A 199 -0.02 7.54 12.09
C PRO A 199 -0.65 8.58 11.16
N CYS A 200 -1.95 8.81 11.32
CA CYS A 200 -2.64 9.78 10.49
C CYS A 200 -2.05 11.19 10.69
N PRO A 201 -1.77 11.96 9.63
CA PRO A 201 -1.27 13.31 9.78
C PRO A 201 -2.14 14.20 10.68
N GLY A 202 -1.51 14.80 11.69
CA GLY A 202 -2.18 15.61 12.71
C GLY A 202 -2.83 14.82 13.84
N ALA A 203 -2.70 13.49 13.87
CA ALA A 203 -3.14 12.69 15.01
C ALA A 203 -2.23 12.95 16.23
N GLY A 204 -2.82 12.88 17.42
CA GLY A 204 -2.12 12.99 18.70
C GLY A 204 -2.72 12.06 19.74
N PRO A 205 -2.13 11.95 20.94
CA PRO A 205 -2.70 11.13 22.01
C PRO A 205 -4.14 11.54 22.33
N GLY A 206 -5.11 10.71 21.95
CA GLY A 206 -6.55 10.95 22.14
C GLY A 206 -7.23 11.84 21.08
N TYR A 207 -6.55 12.21 20.00
CA TYR A 207 -7.12 13.05 18.93
C TYR A 207 -6.97 12.38 17.56
N PRO A 208 -8.05 12.19 16.80
CA PRO A 208 -7.97 11.66 15.44
C PRO A 208 -7.24 12.65 14.53
N GLY A 209 -6.48 12.12 13.56
CA GLY A 209 -5.76 12.95 12.60
C GLY A 209 -6.72 13.65 11.64
N SER A 210 -6.40 14.90 11.29
CA SER A 210 -7.25 15.76 10.46
C SER A 210 -7.52 15.24 9.03
N LYS A 211 -6.70 14.29 8.55
CA LYS A 211 -6.78 13.74 7.19
C LYS A 211 -7.48 12.38 7.08
N CYS A 212 -7.77 11.70 8.19
CA CYS A 212 -8.36 10.37 8.16
C CYS A 212 -9.76 10.43 8.74
N GLU A 213 -10.77 10.31 7.87
CA GLU A 213 -12.18 10.35 8.28
C GLU A 213 -12.56 9.17 9.19
N ASN A 214 -11.84 8.04 9.10
CA ASN A 214 -12.04 6.85 9.91
C ASN A 214 -10.71 6.39 10.53
N GLY A 215 -10.62 6.42 11.86
CA GLY A 215 -9.52 5.84 12.64
C GLY A 215 -8.36 6.79 12.96
N THR A 216 -7.48 6.31 13.83
CA THR A 216 -6.35 7.05 14.41
C THR A 216 -5.10 7.05 13.53
N GLY A 217 -5.04 6.14 12.56
CA GLY A 217 -3.83 5.80 11.78
C GLY A 217 -2.75 5.09 12.60
N ALA A 218 -2.97 4.89 13.89
CA ALA A 218 -2.11 4.06 14.70
C ALA A 218 -2.39 2.58 14.41
N ALA A 219 -1.38 1.72 14.60
CA ALA A 219 -1.60 0.29 14.56
C ALA A 219 -2.73 -0.11 15.55
N PRO A 220 -3.63 -1.01 15.15
CA PRO A 220 -3.59 -1.85 13.95
C PRO A 220 -4.28 -1.26 12.72
N GLU A 221 -4.73 -0.01 12.76
CA GLU A 221 -5.80 0.47 11.88
C GLU A 221 -5.36 0.81 10.44
N PHE A 222 -4.04 0.86 10.15
CA PHE A 222 -3.46 1.07 8.81
C PHE A 222 -4.15 2.18 7.96
N THR A 223 -4.68 3.22 8.61
CA THR A 223 -5.59 4.16 7.93
C THR A 223 -4.90 5.22 7.08
N TYR A 224 -3.56 5.29 7.17
CA TYR A 224 -2.73 6.17 6.36
C TYR A 224 -1.45 5.46 5.93
N ALA A 225 -1.06 5.68 4.68
CA ALA A 225 0.21 5.21 4.14
C ALA A 225 0.82 6.25 3.20
N GLU A 226 2.14 6.42 3.29
CA GLU A 226 2.92 7.08 2.26
C GLU A 226 3.18 6.09 1.13
N LEU A 227 2.79 6.46 -0.09
CA LEU A 227 3.08 5.70 -1.29
C LEU A 227 4.29 6.32 -2.00
N SER A 228 5.25 5.48 -2.38
CA SER A 228 6.36 5.85 -3.25
C SER A 228 6.54 4.82 -4.37
N ALA A 229 6.93 5.28 -5.54
CA ALA A 229 7.13 4.44 -6.73
C ALA A 229 8.59 4.50 -7.15
N HIS A 230 9.24 3.34 -7.18
CA HIS A 230 10.67 3.22 -7.44
C HIS A 230 10.92 2.56 -8.80
N THR A 231 11.65 3.26 -9.67
CA THR A 231 12.05 2.80 -11.00
C THR A 231 13.10 1.69 -10.91
N LEU A 232 13.16 0.81 -11.91
CA LEU A 232 14.21 -0.23 -12.03
C LEU A 232 14.28 -1.14 -10.79
N ASP A 233 13.17 -1.23 -10.08
CA ASP A 233 12.96 -1.90 -8.81
C ASP A 233 13.87 -1.39 -7.68
N ASN A 234 14.60 -0.30 -7.89
CA ASN A 234 15.64 0.20 -7.01
C ASN A 234 15.05 1.12 -5.93
N ILE A 235 14.75 0.55 -4.76
CA ILE A 235 14.18 1.25 -3.61
C ILE A 235 15.17 2.19 -2.88
N SER A 236 16.43 2.27 -3.32
CA SER A 236 17.39 3.27 -2.83
C SER A 236 17.29 4.61 -3.56
N MET A 237 16.62 4.65 -4.71
CA MET A 237 16.39 5.86 -5.49
C MET A 237 15.26 6.69 -4.89
N ALA A 238 15.14 7.95 -5.32
CA ALA A 238 13.98 8.76 -4.97
C ALA A 238 12.71 8.12 -5.55
N GLY A 239 11.70 7.94 -4.71
CA GLY A 239 10.45 7.27 -5.07
C GLY A 239 9.40 8.19 -5.69
N ASP A 240 9.81 9.05 -6.63
CA ASP A 240 9.03 10.16 -7.17
C ASP A 240 8.66 9.98 -8.65
N GLN A 241 8.60 8.74 -9.15
CA GLN A 241 8.34 8.41 -10.55
C GLN A 241 7.06 9.05 -11.13
N PHE A 242 6.12 9.51 -10.27
CA PHE A 242 4.90 10.22 -10.65
C PHE A 242 4.79 11.65 -10.08
N GLY A 243 5.91 12.29 -9.75
CA GLY A 243 5.96 13.71 -9.37
C GLY A 243 5.36 13.99 -7.99
N GLY A 244 5.82 13.25 -6.97
CA GLY A 244 5.36 13.27 -5.58
C GLY A 244 4.70 14.57 -5.11
N ALA A 245 3.38 14.63 -5.25
CA ALA A 245 2.54 15.42 -4.35
C ALA A 245 2.16 14.48 -3.21
N THR A 246 2.71 14.71 -2.03
CA THR A 246 2.21 14.12 -0.79
C THR A 246 0.76 14.57 -0.61
N TYR A 247 -0.20 13.68 -0.87
CA TYR A 247 -1.62 13.92 -0.61
C TYR A 247 -1.92 13.88 0.90
#